data_AF-A0A7R9UR60-F1
#
_entry.id   AF-A0A7R9UR60-F1
#
_cell.length_a   1.000
_cell.length_b   1.000
_cell.length_c   1.000
_cell.angle_alpha   90.00
_cell.angle_beta   90.00
_cell.angle_gamma   90.00
#
_symmetry.space_group_name_H-M   'P 1'
#
loop_
_entity.id
_entity.type
_entity.pdbx_description
1 polymer ?
#
loop_
_entity_poly.entity_id
_entity_poly.type
_entity_poly.pdbx_seq_one_letter_code
_entity_poly.pdbx_strand_id
1 'polypeptide(L)'
;DHGLATSERLASALGVNGNGVLPARRDKLAMAEAVRAAGLESVRQCLALDWESAAAFVRQHLPPGAPCVLKPRRGVASVGVYKASSLHEARAAFIALRGLPVSSDSAVSVREGVLVQECVEGREYAVDTASRRGEHKVVHLWRYDKRELNGA
;
A
#
# COMPACT_ATOMS: atom_id res chain seq x y z
N ASP A 1 8.38 -13.20 -2.28
CA ASP A 1 8.53 -12.46 -1.02
C ASP A 1 10.01 -12.09 -0.85
N HIS A 2 10.37 -10.81 -0.90
CA HIS A 2 11.77 -10.35 -1.05
C HIS A 2 12.57 -10.37 0.27
N GLY A 3 12.56 -11.49 0.98
CA GLY A 3 13.44 -11.72 2.14
C GLY A 3 12.97 -11.19 3.49
N LEU A 4 12.15 -10.12 3.58
CA LEU A 4 11.75 -9.55 4.88
C LEU A 4 11.03 -10.55 5.78
N ALA A 5 9.91 -11.14 5.32
CA ALA A 5 9.12 -12.06 6.12
C ALA A 5 9.91 -13.33 6.51
N THR A 6 10.79 -13.79 5.62
CA THR A 6 11.69 -14.92 5.90
C THR A 6 12.72 -14.57 6.96
N SER A 7 13.33 -13.39 6.87
CA SER A 7 14.29 -12.88 7.86
C SER A 7 13.65 -12.73 9.24
N GLU A 8 12.43 -12.19 9.32
CA GLU A 8 11.69 -12.07 10.58
C GLU A 8 11.42 -13.43 11.24
N ARG A 9 10.94 -14.41 10.44
CA ARG A 9 10.69 -15.77 10.93
C ARG A 9 11.98 -16.45 11.40
N LEU A 10 13.07 -16.28 10.64
CA LEU A 10 14.37 -16.84 11.01
C LEU A 10 14.91 -16.22 12.30
N ALA A 11 14.86 -14.89 12.43
CA ALA A 11 15.29 -14.20 13.64
C ALA A 11 14.48 -14.67 14.86
N SER A 12 13.16 -14.80 14.71
CA SER A 12 12.28 -15.31 15.76
C SER A 12 12.60 -16.76 16.14
N ALA A 13 12.88 -17.63 15.16
CA ALA A 13 13.20 -19.03 15.41
C ALA A 13 14.57 -19.20 16.10
N LEU A 14 15.53 -18.33 15.79
CA LEU A 14 16.87 -18.34 16.38
C LEU A 14 16.94 -17.60 17.72
N GLY A 15 15.88 -16.91 18.15
CA GLY A 15 15.87 -16.11 19.38
C GLY A 15 16.84 -14.92 19.36
N VAL A 16 17.24 -14.46 18.18
CA VAL A 16 18.13 -13.30 18.03
C VAL A 16 17.32 -12.01 17.98
N ASN A 17 17.99 -10.89 18.24
CA ASN A 17 17.36 -9.57 18.12
C ASN A 17 16.77 -9.38 16.73
N GLY A 18 15.51 -8.97 16.67
CA GLY A 18 14.80 -8.70 15.43
C GLY A 18 13.58 -7.82 15.67
N ASN A 19 12.90 -7.47 14.59
CA ASN A 19 11.75 -6.57 14.64
C ASN A 19 10.43 -7.31 14.93
N GLY A 20 10.49 -8.61 15.30
CA GLY A 20 9.34 -9.50 15.39
C GLY A 20 8.72 -9.84 14.03
N VAL A 21 7.89 -10.88 14.00
CA VAL A 21 7.11 -11.27 12.82
C VAL A 21 5.87 -10.38 12.74
N LEU A 22 5.80 -9.52 11.72
CA LEU A 22 4.68 -8.59 11.56
C LEU A 22 4.20 -8.53 10.10
N PRO A 23 3.13 -9.27 9.74
CA PRO A 23 2.59 -9.29 8.37
C PRO A 23 2.23 -7.91 7.81
N ALA A 24 1.86 -6.96 8.66
CA ALA A 24 1.52 -5.59 8.28
C ALA A 24 2.67 -4.84 7.58
N ARG A 25 3.93 -5.26 7.72
CA ARG A 25 5.06 -4.65 6.99
C ARG A 25 5.06 -4.96 5.49
N ARG A 26 4.30 -5.95 5.05
CA ARG A 26 4.27 -6.44 3.66
C ARG A 26 2.89 -6.40 3.01
N ASP A 27 1.85 -6.15 3.80
CA ASP A 27 0.48 -6.04 3.34
C ASP A 27 -0.02 -4.61 3.53
N LYS A 28 -0.29 -3.90 2.42
CA LYS A 28 -0.67 -2.49 2.46
C LYS A 28 -1.99 -2.23 3.18
N LEU A 29 -2.94 -3.17 3.15
CA LEU A 29 -4.19 -3.05 3.89
C LEU A 29 -3.88 -3.09 5.39
N ALA A 30 -3.22 -4.16 5.83
CA ALA A 30 -2.87 -4.35 7.24
C ALA A 30 -1.92 -3.24 7.77
N MET A 31 -1.05 -2.71 6.91
CA MET A 31 -0.18 -1.59 7.24
C MET A 31 -0.98 -0.35 7.64
N ALA A 32 -1.94 0.07 6.81
CA ALA A 32 -2.74 1.25 7.08
C ALA A 32 -3.71 1.02 8.26
N GLU A 33 -4.25 -0.19 8.44
CA GLU A 33 -5.02 -0.53 9.65
C GLU A 33 -4.18 -0.45 10.93
N ALA A 34 -2.93 -0.92 10.90
CA ALA A 34 -2.03 -0.82 12.05
C ALA A 34 -1.69 0.63 12.41
N VAL A 35 -1.49 1.49 11.40
CA VAL A 35 -1.29 2.93 11.59
C VAL A 35 -2.53 3.57 12.22
N ARG A 36 -3.73 3.24 11.72
CA ARG A 36 -5.00 3.72 12.27
C ARG A 36 -5.20 3.31 13.72
N ALA A 37 -4.92 2.05 14.04
CA ALA A 37 -5.03 1.51 15.40
C ALA A 37 -4.07 2.18 16.38
N ALA A 38 -2.96 2.74 15.90
CA ALA A 38 -2.03 3.55 16.69
C ALA A 38 -2.48 5.01 16.90
N GLY A 39 -3.67 5.39 16.41
CA GLY A 39 -4.22 6.74 16.54
C GLY A 39 -3.66 7.75 15.54
N LEU A 40 -2.92 7.29 14.52
CA LEU A 40 -2.42 8.13 13.45
C LEU A 40 -3.41 8.20 12.29
N GLU A 41 -3.47 9.37 11.64
CA GLU A 41 -4.26 9.56 10.44
C GLU A 41 -3.78 8.62 9.33
N SER A 42 -4.72 7.94 8.69
CA SER A 42 -4.45 6.96 7.66
C SER A 42 -5.51 7.06 6.56
N VAL A 43 -5.08 6.82 5.32
CA VAL A 43 -5.93 6.96 4.15
C VAL A 43 -7.18 6.10 4.27
N ARG A 44 -8.31 6.63 3.79
CA ARG A 44 -9.50 5.79 3.55
C ARG A 44 -9.14 4.72 2.54
N GLN A 45 -9.57 3.48 2.79
CA GLN A 45 -9.25 2.36 1.92
C GLN A 45 -10.34 1.29 1.90
N CYS A 46 -10.41 0.56 0.80
CA CYS A 46 -11.25 -0.61 0.61
C CYS A 46 -10.47 -1.69 -0.13
N LEU A 47 -10.63 -2.94 0.30
CA LEU A 47 -10.19 -4.09 -0.48
C LEU A 47 -11.36 -4.59 -1.34
N ALA A 48 -11.25 -4.40 -2.66
CA ALA A 48 -12.30 -4.73 -3.60
C ALA A 48 -12.00 -6.05 -4.33
N LEU A 49 -12.96 -6.99 -4.27
CA LEU A 49 -12.92 -8.27 -4.99
C LEU A 49 -13.62 -8.20 -6.35
N ASP A 50 -14.36 -7.13 -6.60
CA ASP A 50 -15.08 -6.86 -7.84
C ASP A 50 -15.09 -5.36 -8.10
N TRP A 51 -15.51 -4.96 -9.30
CA TRP A 51 -15.51 -3.55 -9.67
C TRP A 51 -16.60 -2.78 -8.91
N GLU A 52 -17.72 -3.43 -8.62
CA GLU A 52 -18.90 -2.85 -8.00
C GLU A 52 -18.57 -2.34 -6.58
N SER A 53 -17.84 -3.13 -5.79
CA SER A 53 -17.33 -2.75 -4.47
C SER A 53 -16.32 -1.60 -4.55
N ALA A 54 -15.39 -1.63 -5.52
CA ALA A 54 -14.46 -0.53 -5.77
C ALA A 54 -15.19 0.79 -6.10
N ALA A 55 -16.16 0.73 -7.01
CA ALA A 55 -16.92 1.88 -7.45
C ALA A 55 -17.83 2.43 -6.34
N ALA A 56 -18.42 1.55 -5.53
CA ALA A 56 -19.19 1.94 -4.35
C ALA A 56 -18.31 2.71 -3.35
N PHE A 57 -17.11 2.21 -3.07
CA PHE A 57 -16.16 2.90 -2.19
C PHE A 57 -15.83 4.30 -2.69
N VAL A 58 -15.46 4.44 -3.98
CA VAL A 58 -15.13 5.75 -4.57
C VAL A 58 -16.29 6.73 -4.45
N ARG A 59 -17.52 6.29 -4.73
CA ARG A 59 -18.71 7.17 -4.69
C ARG A 59 -19.13 7.57 -3.28
N GLN A 60 -19.00 6.66 -2.31
CA GLN A 60 -19.54 6.85 -0.96
C GLN A 60 -18.53 7.47 0.00
N HIS A 61 -17.24 7.21 -0.21
CA HIS A 61 -16.21 7.54 0.76
C HIS A 61 -15.19 8.55 0.27
N LEU A 62 -15.14 8.89 -1.02
CA LEU A 62 -14.25 9.94 -1.55
C LEU A 62 -15.06 11.17 -1.99
N PRO A 63 -14.49 12.38 -1.88
CA PRO A 63 -15.14 13.57 -2.40
C PRO A 63 -15.41 13.45 -3.92
N PRO A 64 -16.51 14.03 -4.44
CA PRO A 64 -16.77 14.07 -5.87
C PRO A 64 -15.60 14.66 -6.65
N GLY A 65 -15.12 13.93 -7.66
CA GLY A 65 -13.99 14.34 -8.50
C GLY A 65 -12.60 14.16 -7.87
N ALA A 66 -12.50 13.69 -6.63
CA ALA A 66 -11.20 13.40 -6.02
C ALA A 66 -10.55 12.16 -6.67
N PRO A 67 -9.23 12.19 -6.93
CA PRO A 67 -8.53 11.02 -7.45
C PRO A 67 -8.47 9.91 -6.41
N CYS A 68 -8.30 8.68 -6.89
CA CYS A 68 -8.05 7.50 -6.06
C CYS A 68 -6.82 6.74 -6.53
N VAL A 69 -6.24 5.94 -5.63
CA VAL A 69 -5.11 5.07 -5.93
C VAL A 69 -5.59 3.62 -5.93
N LEU A 70 -5.34 2.90 -7.02
CA LEU A 70 -5.55 1.47 -7.12
C LEU A 70 -4.21 0.75 -7.12
N LYS A 71 -4.06 -0.26 -6.26
CA LYS A 71 -2.83 -1.04 -6.18
C LYS A 71 -3.04 -2.44 -5.60
N PRO A 72 -2.12 -3.38 -5.88
CA PRO A 72 -2.09 -4.66 -5.20
C PRO A 72 -1.79 -4.52 -3.70
N ARG A 73 -2.34 -5.43 -2.88
CA ARG A 73 -2.05 -5.51 -1.45
C ARG A 73 -0.57 -5.75 -1.17
N ARG A 74 0.03 -6.69 -1.89
CA ARG A 74 1.45 -7.07 -1.80
C ARG A 74 2.20 -6.62 -3.05
N GLY A 75 3.49 -6.34 -2.94
CA GLY A 75 4.34 -5.91 -4.07
C GLY A 75 5.41 -4.92 -3.64
N VAL A 76 6.28 -4.53 -4.57
CA VAL A 76 7.38 -3.57 -4.36
C VAL A 76 7.56 -2.70 -5.61
N ALA A 77 8.39 -1.65 -5.51
CA ALA A 77 8.84 -0.81 -6.63
C ALA A 77 7.71 -0.14 -7.44
N SER A 78 6.59 0.20 -6.78
CA SER A 78 5.45 0.87 -7.42
C SER A 78 4.83 0.13 -8.61
N VAL A 79 5.15 -1.15 -8.80
CA VAL A 79 4.55 -1.98 -9.84
C VAL A 79 3.07 -2.17 -9.55
N GLY A 80 2.23 -1.88 -10.55
CA GLY A 80 0.78 -1.95 -10.41
C GLY A 80 0.20 -0.85 -9.52
N VAL A 81 0.81 0.33 -9.44
CA VAL A 81 0.18 1.48 -8.78
C VAL A 81 -0.40 2.40 -9.83
N TYR A 82 -1.71 2.65 -9.75
CA TYR A 82 -2.42 3.54 -10.66
C TYR A 82 -3.06 4.67 -9.86
N LYS A 83 -2.85 5.92 -10.29
CA LYS A 83 -3.67 7.07 -9.90
C LYS A 83 -4.78 7.21 -10.93
N ALA A 84 -6.03 7.22 -10.48
CA ALA A 84 -7.19 7.39 -11.33
C ALA A 84 -7.98 8.63 -10.90
N SER A 85 -8.17 9.55 -11.84
CA SER A 85 -8.89 10.82 -11.65
C SER A 85 -10.37 10.70 -12.06
N SER A 86 -10.79 9.54 -12.57
CA SER A 86 -12.18 9.25 -12.94
C SER A 86 -12.56 7.80 -12.65
N LEU A 87 -13.87 7.51 -12.55
CA LEU A 87 -14.37 6.13 -12.44
C LEU A 87 -14.01 5.28 -13.66
N HIS A 88 -13.89 5.90 -14.84
CA HIS A 88 -13.49 5.19 -16.06
C HIS A 88 -12.04 4.71 -15.95
N GLU A 89 -11.12 5.61 -15.58
CA GLU A 89 -9.70 5.26 -15.33
C GLU A 89 -9.56 4.24 -14.21
N ALA A 90 -10.32 4.42 -13.11
CA ALA A 90 -10.31 3.48 -11.99
C ALA A 90 -10.76 2.08 -12.44
N ARG A 91 -11.75 1.98 -13.33
CA ARG A 91 -12.20 0.69 -13.89
C ARG A 91 -11.12 0.04 -14.75
N ALA A 92 -10.48 0.82 -15.62
CA ALA A 92 -9.39 0.33 -16.46
C ALA A 92 -8.23 -0.19 -15.60
N ALA A 93 -7.82 0.58 -14.58
CA ALA A 93 -6.80 0.18 -13.62
C ALA A 93 -7.19 -1.09 -12.84
N PHE A 94 -8.45 -1.18 -12.38
CA PHE A 94 -8.95 -2.37 -11.69
C PHE A 94 -8.84 -3.63 -12.57
N ILE A 95 -9.30 -3.56 -13.83
CA ILE A 95 -9.22 -4.68 -14.77
C ILE A 95 -7.76 -5.07 -15.03
N ALA A 96 -6.87 -4.09 -15.26
CA ALA A 96 -5.45 -4.34 -15.45
C ALA A 96 -4.85 -5.07 -14.25
N LEU A 97 -5.12 -4.60 -13.02
CA LEU A 97 -4.63 -5.21 -11.79
C LEU A 97 -5.14 -6.62 -11.56
N ARG A 98 -6.39 -6.91 -11.94
CA ARG A 98 -6.95 -8.27 -11.87
C ARG A 98 -6.32 -9.22 -12.89
N GLY A 99 -5.74 -8.70 -13.97
CA GLY A 99 -5.00 -9.47 -14.97
C GLY A 99 -3.50 -9.63 -14.67
N LEU A 100 -2.92 -8.87 -13.73
CA LEU A 100 -1.49 -8.95 -13.42
C LEU A 100 -1.16 -10.16 -12.52
N PRO A 101 -0.13 -10.95 -12.88
CA PRO A 101 0.49 -11.89 -11.95
C PRO A 101 1.40 -11.12 -10.99
N VAL A 102 0.83 -10.53 -9.94
CA VAL A 102 1.58 -9.69 -8.99
C VAL A 102 2.46 -10.53 -8.04
N SER A 103 2.25 -11.84 -8.00
CA SER A 103 3.08 -12.80 -7.26
C SER A 103 3.53 -13.92 -8.19
N SER A 104 4.62 -14.62 -7.83
CA SER A 104 5.07 -15.85 -8.51
C SER A 104 3.99 -16.94 -8.57
N ASP A 105 2.91 -16.76 -7.80
CA ASP A 105 1.71 -17.58 -7.83
C ASP A 105 0.53 -16.70 -8.29
N SER A 106 0.27 -16.70 -9.60
CA SER A 106 -0.74 -15.84 -10.25
C SER A 106 -2.16 -16.08 -9.72
N ALA A 107 -2.44 -17.28 -9.20
CA ALA A 107 -3.71 -17.61 -8.57
C ALA A 107 -3.93 -16.88 -7.24
N VAL A 108 -2.85 -16.57 -6.50
CA VAL A 108 -2.93 -15.86 -5.22
C VAL A 108 -3.21 -14.37 -5.44
N SER A 109 -2.59 -13.75 -6.46
CA SER A 109 -2.80 -12.31 -6.74
C SER A 109 -4.24 -11.97 -7.15
N VAL A 110 -4.95 -12.85 -7.86
CA VAL A 110 -6.36 -12.61 -8.23
C VAL A 110 -7.30 -12.74 -7.04
N ARG A 111 -7.02 -13.66 -6.11
CA ARG A 111 -7.84 -13.88 -4.90
C ARG A 111 -7.65 -12.80 -3.84
N GLU A 112 -6.51 -12.13 -3.82
CA GLU A 112 -6.19 -11.13 -2.80
C GLU A 112 -6.95 -9.81 -2.95
N GLY A 113 -7.53 -9.52 -4.12
CA GLY A 113 -8.29 -8.30 -4.41
C GLY A 113 -7.44 -7.09 -4.78
N VAL A 114 -8.09 -6.00 -5.20
CA VAL A 114 -7.46 -4.71 -5.50
C VAL A 114 -7.71 -3.75 -4.35
N LEU A 115 -6.63 -3.16 -3.83
CA LEU A 115 -6.74 -2.13 -2.80
C LEU A 115 -7.02 -0.79 -3.48
N VAL A 116 -8.14 -0.19 -3.14
CA VAL A 116 -8.54 1.16 -3.55
C VAL A 116 -8.35 2.08 -2.35
N GLN A 117 -7.62 3.18 -2.54
CA GLN A 117 -7.33 4.15 -1.49
C GLN A 117 -7.64 5.55 -1.95
N GLU A 118 -7.95 6.41 -0.97
CA GLU A 118 -7.89 7.85 -1.14
C GLU A 118 -6.51 8.29 -1.66
N CYS A 119 -6.50 9.23 -2.61
CA CYS A 119 -5.28 9.90 -3.05
C CYS A 119 -5.04 11.12 -2.16
N VAL A 120 -4.01 11.06 -1.30
CA VAL A 120 -3.62 12.19 -0.47
C VAL A 120 -2.78 13.15 -1.30
N GLU A 121 -3.20 14.42 -1.31
CA GLU A 121 -2.47 15.50 -1.95
C GLU A 121 -1.77 16.35 -0.89
N GLY A 122 -0.55 16.79 -1.18
CA GLY A 122 0.22 17.62 -0.28
C GLY A 122 1.72 17.34 -0.35
N ARG A 123 2.43 17.84 0.65
CA ARG A 123 3.88 17.62 0.76
C ARG A 123 4.13 16.21 1.27
N GLU A 124 4.93 15.47 0.52
CA GLU A 124 5.33 14.11 0.89
C GLU A 124 6.76 14.12 1.47
N TYR A 125 6.92 13.42 2.58
CA TYR A 125 8.20 13.25 3.26
C TYR A 125 8.49 11.76 3.47
N ALA A 126 9.75 11.38 3.37
CA ALA A 126 10.25 10.10 3.88
C ALA A 126 11.12 10.36 5.10
N VAL A 127 10.84 9.62 6.19
CA VAL A 127 11.57 9.68 7.44
C VAL A 127 12.21 8.32 7.68
N ASP A 128 13.53 8.27 7.57
CA ASP A 128 14.28 7.06 7.87
C ASP A 128 14.58 7.03 9.37
N THR A 129 14.33 5.88 10.02
CA THR A 129 14.57 5.71 11.45
C THR A 129 15.40 4.46 11.75
N ALA A 130 16.24 4.55 12.78
CA ALA A 130 16.89 3.40 13.40
C ALA A 130 16.27 3.17 14.77
N SER A 131 15.89 1.92 15.06
CA SER A 131 15.15 1.57 16.27
C SER A 131 15.90 0.54 17.12
N ARG A 132 15.93 0.71 18.44
CA ARG A 132 16.50 -0.26 19.38
C ARG A 132 15.72 -0.24 20.69
N ARG A 133 15.18 -1.40 21.10
CA ARG A 133 14.46 -1.57 22.37
C ARG A 133 13.32 -0.54 22.59
N GLY A 134 12.56 -0.25 21.53
CA GLY A 134 11.45 0.71 21.57
C GLY A 134 11.86 2.18 21.45
N GLU A 135 13.15 2.48 21.45
CA GLU A 135 13.65 3.84 21.17
C GLU A 135 13.92 4.00 19.68
N HIS A 136 13.47 5.13 19.13
CA HIS A 136 13.56 5.45 17.70
C HIS A 136 14.40 6.72 17.51
N LYS A 137 15.37 6.68 16.59
CA LYS A 137 16.15 7.85 16.17
C LYS A 137 15.92 8.12 14.69
N VAL A 138 15.58 9.36 14.35
CA VAL A 138 15.53 9.81 12.96
C VAL A 138 16.95 9.93 12.45
N VAL A 139 17.25 9.26 11.34
CA VAL A 139 18.57 9.29 10.70
C VAL A 139 18.58 10.17 9.46
N HIS A 140 17.50 10.17 8.68
CA HIS A 140 17.35 11.05 7.52
C HIS A 140 15.90 11.55 7.39
N LEU A 141 15.78 12.74 6.80
CA LEU A 141 14.51 13.35 6.43
C LEU A 141 14.60 13.84 4.98
N TRP A 142 13.74 13.30 4.13
CA TRP A 142 13.67 13.64 2.72
C TRP A 142 12.32 14.28 2.43
N ARG A 143 12.30 15.35 1.65
CA ARG A 143 11.09 15.88 1.03
C ARG A 143 11.05 15.43 -0.41
N TYR A 144 10.00 14.72 -0.80
CA TYR A 144 9.79 14.38 -2.20
C TYR A 144 9.41 15.63 -3.00
N ASP A 145 10.00 15.74 -4.18
CA ASP A 145 9.59 16.67 -5.23
C ASP A 145 9.18 15.81 -6.44
N LYS A 146 7.91 15.40 -6.45
CA LYS A 146 7.32 14.66 -7.57
C LYS A 146 6.80 15.67 -8.56
N ARG A 147 7.41 15.70 -9.75
CA ARG A 147 7.00 16.55 -10.87
C ARG A 147 6.45 15.67 -11.97
N GLU A 148 5.46 16.20 -12.68
CA GLU A 148 5.02 15.60 -13.93
C GLU A 148 6.21 15.50 -14.87
N LEU A 149 6.40 14.32 -15.45
CA LEU A 149 7.42 14.07 -16.45
C LEU A 149 6.76 13.31 -17.59
N ASN A 150 6.93 13.78 -18.82
CA ASN A 150 6.35 13.16 -20.03
C ASN A 150 4.80 13.03 -20.02
N GLY A 151 4.10 13.97 -19.38
CA GLY A 151 2.62 14.01 -19.37
C GLY A 151 1.96 12.98 -18.45
N ALA A 152 2.70 12.48 -17.45
CA ALA A 152 2.20 11.64 -16.36
C ALA A 152 2.03 12.44 -15.07
#